data_AF-L7U580-F1
#
_entry.id   AF-L7U580-F1
#
_cell.length_a   1.000
_cell.length_b   1.000
_cell.length_c   1.000
_cell.angle_alpha   90.00
_cell.angle_beta   90.00
_cell.angle_gamma   90.00
#
_symmetry.space_group_name_H-M   'P 1'
#
loop_
_entity.id
_entity.type
_entity.pdbx_description
1 polymer ?
#
loop_
_entity_poly.entity_id
_entity_poly.type
_entity_poly.pdbx_seq_one_letter_code
_entity_poly.pdbx_strand_id
1 'polypeptide(L)'
;MSHWRWVLCVLWVCGLGLVAPAARASPPSMVGAAVKSTPPAPGDSSIQARLKACLLLGDVQCVVAQWMLLKGTDKVPEWLSRFQWAFETSNRQAGQCPKVAKAIHEGLTRLGERPEFYRLTLVGEHRKFLGFDEIVKGVLVKSHQVTTNGLHFVVRLQGRIFDAYTGPAGLPEEEYVRRLIPYPGMKLVMETVDSI
;
A
#
# COMPACT_ATOMS: atom_id res chain seq x y z
N MET A 1 -51.48 10.76 -12.39
CA MET A 1 -52.56 9.78 -12.62
C MET A 1 -51.92 8.41 -12.80
N SER A 2 -52.30 7.47 -11.95
CA SER A 2 -52.57 6.06 -12.26
C SER A 2 -51.51 5.15 -12.91
N HIS A 3 -51.18 4.14 -12.10
CA HIS A 3 -51.21 2.69 -12.42
C HIS A 3 -50.01 2.09 -13.19
N TRP A 4 -49.60 0.83 -13.07
CA TRP A 4 -49.83 -0.33 -12.17
C TRP A 4 -49.08 -1.51 -12.86
N ARG A 5 -48.65 -2.52 -12.08
CA ARG A 5 -48.51 -3.97 -12.40
C ARG A 5 -47.15 -4.51 -12.88
N TRP A 6 -46.49 -5.18 -11.93
CA TRP A 6 -46.09 -6.60 -11.94
C TRP A 6 -46.42 -7.44 -13.19
N VAL A 7 -45.44 -8.25 -13.65
CA VAL A 7 -45.63 -9.65 -14.08
C VAL A 7 -44.34 -10.47 -13.83
N LEU A 8 -44.51 -11.57 -13.09
CA LEU A 8 -43.62 -12.72 -12.87
C LEU A 8 -43.97 -13.84 -13.88
N CYS A 9 -43.14 -14.89 -13.93
CA CYS A 9 -43.22 -16.16 -14.70
C CYS A 9 -42.41 -16.11 -16.01
N VAL A 10 -41.62 -17.12 -16.38
CA VAL A 10 -42.00 -18.54 -16.47
C VAL A 10 -40.78 -19.45 -16.24
N LEU A 11 -40.99 -20.48 -15.41
CA LEU A 11 -40.20 -21.70 -15.28
C LEU A 11 -40.26 -22.52 -16.58
N TRP A 12 -39.11 -23.01 -17.05
CA TRP A 12 -39.09 -24.15 -17.98
C TRP A 12 -38.24 -25.28 -17.39
N VAL A 13 -38.90 -26.42 -17.25
CA VAL A 13 -38.39 -27.70 -16.75
C VAL A 13 -38.26 -28.62 -17.96
N CYS A 14 -37.15 -29.36 -18.06
CA CYS A 14 -37.05 -30.79 -18.38
C CYS A 14 -35.75 -31.14 -19.12
N GLY A 15 -35.09 -32.22 -18.69
CA GLY A 15 -34.39 -33.10 -19.63
C GLY A 15 -33.01 -33.63 -19.22
N LEU A 16 -33.00 -34.64 -18.34
CA LEU A 16 -32.22 -35.90 -18.43
C LEU A 16 -30.76 -35.89 -18.93
N GLY A 17 -29.85 -36.34 -18.05
CA GLY A 17 -28.50 -36.77 -18.44
C GLY A 17 -27.72 -37.37 -17.26
N LEU A 18 -28.00 -38.63 -16.94
CA LEU A 18 -27.21 -39.47 -16.03
C LEU A 18 -25.83 -39.79 -16.63
N VAL A 19 -24.74 -39.33 -16.01
CA VAL A 19 -23.45 -40.06 -15.99
C VAL A 19 -22.70 -39.69 -14.71
N ALA A 20 -22.52 -40.66 -13.81
CA ALA A 20 -21.66 -40.55 -12.64
C ALA A 20 -20.23 -41.00 -12.98
N PRO A 21 -19.17 -40.25 -12.66
CA PRO A 21 -17.81 -40.77 -12.61
C PRO A 21 -17.48 -41.30 -11.21
N ALA A 22 -16.82 -42.45 -11.21
CA ALA A 22 -16.44 -43.25 -10.07
C ALA A 22 -15.61 -42.47 -9.01
N ALA A 23 -15.94 -42.73 -7.75
CA ALA A 23 -15.14 -42.36 -6.59
C ALA A 23 -13.76 -43.06 -6.65
N ARG A 24 -12.69 -42.27 -6.76
CA ARG A 24 -11.33 -42.70 -6.42
C ARG A 24 -11.07 -42.35 -4.96
N ALA A 25 -11.14 -43.35 -4.10
CA ALA A 25 -10.58 -43.28 -2.77
C ALA A 25 -9.06 -43.11 -2.88
N SER A 26 -8.55 -41.99 -2.36
CA SER A 26 -7.12 -41.80 -2.12
C SER A 26 -6.81 -42.17 -0.68
N PRO A 27 -5.69 -42.86 -0.39
CA PRO A 27 -5.32 -43.23 0.97
C PRO A 27 -4.98 -41.99 1.83
N PRO A 28 -5.24 -42.01 3.15
CA PRO A 28 -4.87 -40.91 4.03
C PRO A 28 -3.35 -40.85 4.20
N SER A 29 -2.75 -39.73 3.75
CA SER A 29 -1.36 -39.40 4.03
C SER A 29 -1.23 -38.96 5.49
N MET A 30 -0.89 -39.91 6.36
CA MET A 30 -0.56 -39.67 7.76
C MET A 30 0.92 -39.31 7.90
N VAL A 31 1.30 -38.06 7.64
CA VAL A 31 2.47 -37.41 8.28
C VAL A 31 2.24 -35.90 8.34
N GLY A 32 1.49 -35.46 9.34
CA GLY A 32 1.49 -34.08 9.80
C GLY A 32 1.73 -34.12 11.29
N ALA A 33 2.99 -34.11 11.71
CA ALA A 33 3.33 -33.90 13.10
C ALA A 33 2.62 -32.62 13.55
N ALA A 34 1.65 -32.77 14.45
CA ALA A 34 1.00 -31.66 15.10
C ALA A 34 2.06 -30.93 15.92
N VAL A 35 2.72 -29.95 15.30
CA VAL A 35 3.36 -28.86 16.03
C VAL A 35 2.19 -28.22 16.78
N LYS A 36 2.10 -28.52 18.08
CA LYS A 36 1.30 -27.72 19.01
C LYS A 36 1.87 -26.32 18.91
N SER A 37 1.31 -25.51 18.03
CA SER A 37 1.66 -24.10 17.91
C SER A 37 1.09 -23.43 19.15
N THR A 38 1.88 -23.43 20.23
CA THR A 38 1.69 -22.48 21.31
C THR A 38 1.57 -21.12 20.64
N PRO A 39 0.48 -20.35 20.88
CA PRO A 39 0.35 -19.02 20.34
C PRO A 39 1.62 -18.24 20.69
N PRO A 40 2.24 -17.55 19.72
CA PRO A 40 3.49 -16.85 19.95
C PRO A 40 3.29 -15.84 21.09
N ALA A 41 4.22 -15.84 22.04
CA ALA A 41 4.16 -14.91 23.15
C ALA A 41 4.46 -13.49 22.66
N PRO A 42 3.94 -12.45 23.33
CA PRO A 42 4.34 -11.07 23.06
C PRO A 42 5.87 -10.94 23.13
N GLY A 43 6.49 -10.41 22.08
CA GLY A 43 7.95 -10.30 21.98
C GLY A 43 8.66 -11.41 21.19
N ASP A 44 7.95 -12.41 20.65
CA ASP A 44 8.57 -13.48 19.87
C ASP A 44 9.29 -12.97 18.61
N SER A 45 10.51 -13.49 18.38
CA SER A 45 11.30 -13.24 17.16
C SER A 45 10.54 -13.64 15.88
N SER A 46 9.62 -14.61 15.98
CA SER A 46 8.73 -14.99 14.90
C SER A 46 7.71 -13.90 14.53
N ILE A 47 7.20 -13.14 15.52
CA ILE A 47 6.29 -12.02 15.26
C ILE A 47 7.06 -10.85 14.63
N GLN A 48 8.27 -10.55 15.12
CA GLN A 48 9.11 -9.52 14.51
C GLN A 48 9.45 -9.84 13.05
N ALA A 49 9.81 -11.09 12.75
CA ALA A 49 10.06 -11.54 11.39
C ALA A 49 8.82 -11.38 10.48
N ARG A 50 7.64 -11.77 10.98
CA ARG A 50 6.37 -11.57 10.27
C ARG A 50 6.05 -10.09 10.05
N LEU A 51 6.22 -9.25 11.07
CA LEU A 51 6.02 -7.80 10.97
C LEU A 51 6.90 -7.21 9.86
N LYS A 52 8.19 -7.60 9.83
CA LYS A 52 9.11 -7.18 8.76
C LYS A 52 8.67 -7.67 7.39
N ALA A 53 8.19 -8.91 7.28
CA ALA A 53 7.65 -9.42 6.04
C ALA A 53 6.40 -8.64 5.57
N CYS A 54 5.47 -8.31 6.48
CA CYS A 54 4.31 -7.48 6.17
C CYS A 54 4.74 -6.12 5.60
N LEU A 55 5.73 -5.47 6.23
CA LEU A 55 6.25 -4.17 5.78
C LEU A 55 6.86 -4.26 4.38
N LEU A 56 7.68 -5.28 4.12
CA LEU A 56 8.30 -5.49 2.80
C LEU A 56 7.27 -5.72 1.69
N LEU A 57 6.19 -6.44 2.01
CA LEU A 57 5.08 -6.69 1.10
C LEU A 57 4.14 -5.47 0.94
N GLY A 58 4.27 -4.45 1.80
CA GLY A 58 3.34 -3.34 1.86
C GLY A 58 1.95 -3.74 2.37
N ASP A 59 1.82 -4.85 3.10
CA ASP A 59 0.54 -5.23 3.69
C ASP A 59 0.36 -4.49 5.03
N VAL A 60 -0.25 -3.33 4.95
CA VAL A 60 -0.48 -2.43 6.09
C VAL A 60 -1.38 -3.09 7.15
N GLN A 61 -2.36 -3.90 6.74
CA GLN A 61 -3.23 -4.59 7.69
C GLN A 61 -2.46 -5.69 8.44
N CYS A 62 -1.60 -6.42 7.73
CA CYS A 62 -0.65 -7.35 8.34
C CYS A 62 0.31 -6.64 9.30
N VAL A 63 0.84 -5.47 8.94
CA VAL A 63 1.71 -4.65 9.82
C VAL A 63 0.98 -4.33 11.13
N VAL A 64 -0.27 -3.89 11.05
CA VAL A 64 -1.08 -3.56 12.23
C VAL A 64 -1.29 -4.77 13.12
N ALA A 65 -1.76 -5.87 12.53
CA ALA A 65 -2.03 -7.10 13.28
C ALA A 65 -0.77 -7.66 13.96
N GLN A 66 0.36 -7.73 13.25
CA GLN A 66 1.62 -8.23 13.82
C GLN A 66 2.18 -7.27 14.87
N TRP A 67 2.06 -5.95 14.68
CA TRP A 67 2.53 -4.98 15.67
C TRP A 67 1.72 -5.06 16.97
N MET A 68 0.39 -5.15 16.86
CA MET A 68 -0.50 -5.29 18.01
C MET A 68 -0.22 -6.58 18.79
N LEU A 69 -0.05 -7.70 18.07
CA LEU A 69 0.32 -8.98 18.66
C LEU A 69 1.70 -8.90 19.36
N LEU A 70 2.68 -8.25 18.73
CA LEU A 70 4.02 -8.07 19.29
C LEU A 70 4.00 -7.27 20.60
N LYS A 71 3.13 -6.26 20.68
CA LYS A 71 3.00 -5.39 21.86
C LYS A 71 1.98 -5.88 22.88
N GLY A 72 1.20 -6.91 22.58
CA GLY A 72 0.14 -7.42 23.44
C GLY A 72 -0.94 -6.36 23.71
N THR A 73 -1.37 -5.63 22.69
CA THR A 73 -2.38 -4.57 22.82
C THR A 73 -3.53 -4.75 21.84
N ASP A 74 -4.75 -4.42 22.28
CA ASP A 74 -5.96 -4.47 21.47
C ASP A 74 -6.34 -3.11 20.86
N LYS A 75 -5.53 -2.07 21.08
CA LYS A 75 -5.77 -0.72 20.53
C LYS A 75 -4.69 -0.34 19.55
N VAL A 76 -5.10 0.05 18.34
CA VAL A 76 -4.19 0.64 17.35
C VAL A 76 -3.76 2.02 17.86
N PRO A 77 -2.45 2.26 18.07
CA PRO A 77 -1.97 3.57 18.50
C PRO A 77 -2.12 4.60 17.37
N GLU A 78 -2.27 5.86 17.74
CA GLU A 78 -2.53 6.96 16.79
C GLU A 78 -1.50 7.01 15.66
N TRP A 79 -0.20 6.90 15.97
CA TRP A 79 0.86 6.96 14.96
C TRP A 79 0.71 5.87 13.90
N LEU A 80 0.22 4.68 14.28
CA LEU A 80 0.06 3.56 13.37
C LEU A 80 -1.15 3.81 12.50
N SER A 81 -2.26 4.34 13.04
CA SER A 81 -3.38 4.81 12.24
C SER A 81 -2.97 5.90 11.24
N ARG A 82 -2.10 6.86 11.63
CA ARG A 82 -1.56 7.88 10.72
C ARG A 82 -0.70 7.26 9.61
N PHE A 83 0.10 6.24 9.94
CA PHE A 83 0.87 5.49 8.96
C PHE A 83 -0.03 4.78 7.93
N GLN A 84 -1.14 4.19 8.37
CA GLN A 84 -2.14 3.59 7.45
C GLN A 84 -2.77 4.67 6.56
N TRP A 85 -3.24 5.75 7.19
CA TRP A 85 -3.87 6.88 6.52
C TRP A 85 -2.98 7.40 5.39
N ALA A 86 -1.67 7.53 5.61
CA ALA A 86 -0.74 8.07 4.63
C ALA A 86 -0.81 7.43 3.23
N PHE A 87 -1.26 6.18 3.13
CA PHE A 87 -1.36 5.44 1.86
C PHE A 87 -2.78 5.36 1.28
N GLU A 88 -3.77 5.99 1.92
CA GLU A 88 -5.11 6.10 1.37
C GLU A 88 -5.13 6.89 0.06
N THR A 89 -6.01 6.49 -0.87
CA THR A 89 -6.19 7.17 -2.15
C THR A 89 -6.66 8.62 -1.98
N SER A 90 -7.35 8.92 -0.89
CA SER A 90 -7.76 10.27 -0.49
C SER A 90 -6.56 11.21 -0.30
N ASN A 91 -5.36 10.70 -0.01
CA ASN A 91 -4.16 11.51 0.22
C ASN A 91 -3.32 11.73 -1.05
N ARG A 92 -3.75 11.19 -2.19
CA ARG A 92 -3.14 11.41 -3.51
C ARG A 92 -3.54 12.77 -4.09
N GLN A 93 -3.25 13.84 -3.36
CA GLN A 93 -3.66 15.20 -3.68
C GLN A 93 -2.50 16.19 -3.51
N ALA A 94 -2.47 17.21 -4.37
CA ALA A 94 -1.49 18.28 -4.27
C ALA A 94 -1.57 18.99 -2.90
N GLY A 95 -0.40 19.20 -2.28
CA GLY A 95 -0.27 19.88 -1.00
C GLY A 95 -0.36 18.99 0.25
N GLN A 96 -0.79 17.72 0.12
CA GLN A 96 -0.80 16.78 1.27
C GLN A 96 0.57 16.19 1.59
N CYS A 97 1.54 16.32 0.68
CA CYS A 97 2.82 15.63 0.76
C CYS A 97 3.62 15.86 2.06
N PRO A 98 3.65 17.05 2.71
CA PRO A 98 4.40 17.19 3.95
C PRO A 98 3.77 16.35 5.08
N LYS A 99 2.44 16.32 5.16
CA LYS A 99 1.71 15.57 6.19
C LYS A 99 1.84 14.06 5.97
N VAL A 100 1.72 13.62 4.72
CA VAL A 100 1.92 12.21 4.33
C VAL A 100 3.35 11.77 4.63
N ALA A 101 4.36 12.52 4.18
CA ALA A 101 5.76 12.18 4.42
C ALA A 101 6.08 12.09 5.92
N LYS A 102 5.59 13.02 6.75
CA LYS A 102 5.75 12.94 8.21
C LYS A 102 5.15 11.67 8.81
N ALA A 103 3.93 11.30 8.40
CA ALA A 103 3.26 10.11 8.89
C ALA A 103 3.99 8.81 8.47
N ILE A 104 4.47 8.75 7.23
CA ILE A 104 5.27 7.62 6.73
C ILE A 104 6.58 7.51 7.50
N HIS A 105 7.31 8.62 7.62
CA HIS A 105 8.60 8.67 8.30
C HIS A 105 8.47 8.25 9.78
N GLU A 106 7.49 8.81 10.51
CA GLU A 106 7.25 8.42 11.89
C GLU A 106 6.91 6.93 12.00
N GLY A 107 6.01 6.43 11.14
CA GLY A 107 5.61 5.02 11.15
C GLY A 107 6.78 4.08 10.92
N LEU A 108 7.58 4.32 9.88
CA LEU A 108 8.78 3.52 9.59
C LEU A 108 9.80 3.60 10.73
N THR A 109 10.02 4.79 11.30
CA THR A 109 10.92 4.98 12.45
C THR A 109 10.46 4.15 13.66
N ARG A 110 9.16 4.18 14.00
CA ARG A 110 8.60 3.40 15.11
C ARG A 110 8.55 1.89 14.86
N LEU A 111 8.62 1.48 13.59
CA LEU A 111 8.81 0.09 13.18
C LEU A 111 10.28 -0.35 13.22
N GLY A 112 11.20 0.54 13.61
CA GLY A 112 12.63 0.24 13.78
C GLY A 112 13.48 0.48 12.53
N GLU A 113 12.90 1.07 11.49
CA GLU A 113 13.61 1.46 10.28
C GLU A 113 14.28 2.83 10.41
N ARG A 114 15.15 3.16 9.45
CA ARG A 114 15.84 4.46 9.38
C ARG A 114 15.48 5.19 8.08
N PRO A 115 14.26 5.72 7.96
CA PRO A 115 13.85 6.49 6.80
C PRO A 115 14.57 7.84 6.72
N GLU A 116 14.65 8.40 5.52
CA GLU A 116 15.16 9.74 5.24
C GLU A 116 14.09 10.56 4.54
N PHE A 117 14.01 11.87 4.80
CA PHE A 117 13.18 12.77 4.01
C PHE A 117 13.91 13.18 2.74
N TYR A 118 13.20 13.11 1.61
CA TYR A 118 13.65 13.62 0.33
C TYR A 118 12.78 14.81 -0.05
N ARG A 119 13.43 15.94 -0.32
CA ARG A 119 12.82 17.14 -0.88
C ARG A 119 13.01 17.16 -2.38
N LEU A 120 11.92 17.27 -3.11
CA LEU A 120 11.87 17.42 -4.55
C LEU A 120 11.52 18.87 -4.88
N THR A 121 12.40 19.54 -5.61
CA THR A 121 12.25 20.93 -6.00
C THR A 121 12.32 21.07 -7.51
N LEU A 122 11.33 21.76 -8.11
CA LEU A 122 11.39 22.19 -9.49
C LEU A 122 12.09 23.55 -9.61
N VAL A 123 13.18 23.56 -10.38
CA VAL A 123 14.00 24.75 -10.68
C VAL A 123 13.79 25.16 -12.14
N GLY A 124 13.53 26.44 -12.37
CA GLY A 124 13.25 27.01 -13.70
C GLY A 124 12.30 28.22 -13.61
N GLU A 125 12.10 28.90 -14.74
CA GLU A 125 11.31 30.13 -14.83
C GLU A 125 9.82 29.89 -15.18
N HIS A 126 9.44 28.64 -15.44
CA HIS A 126 8.08 28.29 -15.86
C HIS A 126 7.19 27.83 -14.70
N ARG A 127 5.99 27.36 -15.04
CA ARG A 127 5.02 26.82 -14.10
C ARG A 127 5.64 25.63 -13.36
N LYS A 128 5.51 25.64 -12.04
CA LYS A 128 6.12 24.64 -11.16
C LYS A 128 5.20 23.45 -10.93
N PHE A 129 4.78 22.82 -12.02
CA PHE A 129 3.92 21.64 -11.99
C PHE A 129 4.74 20.36 -12.08
N LEU A 130 4.47 19.43 -11.17
CA LEU A 130 5.03 18.08 -11.17
C LEU A 130 3.89 17.06 -11.28
N GLY A 131 3.93 16.25 -12.32
CA GLY A 131 3.06 15.09 -12.49
C GLY A 131 3.68 13.81 -11.92
N PHE A 132 2.85 12.81 -11.66
CA PHE A 132 3.26 11.43 -11.39
C PHE A 132 2.39 10.44 -12.16
N ASP A 133 3.04 9.55 -12.92
CA ASP A 133 2.39 8.53 -13.73
C ASP A 133 2.15 7.24 -12.92
N GLU A 134 0.87 6.92 -12.72
CA GLU A 134 0.41 5.64 -12.18
C GLU A 134 0.42 4.58 -13.27
N ILE A 135 1.46 3.75 -13.25
CA ILE A 135 1.63 2.62 -14.16
C ILE A 135 1.29 1.32 -13.42
N VAL A 136 0.40 0.53 -14.00
CA VAL A 136 -0.02 -0.79 -13.51
C VAL A 136 0.25 -1.82 -14.59
N LYS A 137 1.03 -2.86 -14.27
CA LYS A 137 1.43 -3.93 -15.22
C LYS A 137 2.03 -3.36 -16.53
N GLY A 138 2.84 -2.30 -16.42
CA GLY A 138 3.48 -1.65 -17.56
C GLY A 138 2.59 -0.70 -18.37
N VAL A 139 1.32 -0.53 -18.00
CA VAL A 139 0.39 0.37 -18.70
C VAL A 139 0.15 1.63 -17.87
N LEU A 140 0.27 2.80 -18.48
CA LEU A 140 -0.14 4.07 -17.89
C LEU A 140 -1.66 4.06 -17.67
N VAL A 141 -2.08 4.12 -16.41
CA VAL A 141 -3.49 4.14 -16.03
C VAL A 141 -3.97 5.56 -15.80
N LYS A 142 -3.13 6.39 -15.15
CA LYS A 142 -3.50 7.75 -14.77
C LYS A 142 -2.27 8.60 -14.52
N SER A 143 -2.33 9.88 -14.86
CA SER A 143 -1.35 10.88 -14.43
C SER A 143 -1.96 11.76 -13.35
N HIS A 144 -1.22 11.98 -12.26
CA HIS A 144 -1.66 12.76 -11.11
C HIS A 144 -0.86 14.06 -11.01
N GLN A 145 -1.51 15.16 -10.63
CA GLN A 145 -0.79 16.37 -10.24
C GLN A 145 -0.30 16.21 -8.79
N VAL A 146 1.02 16.17 -8.60
CA VAL A 146 1.66 15.96 -7.30
C VAL A 146 1.86 17.28 -6.55
N THR A 147 2.34 18.31 -7.26
CA THR A 147 2.52 19.64 -6.68
C THR A 147 2.22 20.73 -7.70
N THR A 148 1.65 21.83 -7.22
CA THR A 148 1.38 23.04 -8.00
C THR A 148 2.35 24.19 -7.71
N ASN A 149 3.22 24.04 -6.71
CA ASN A 149 4.19 25.07 -6.28
C ASN A 149 5.66 24.66 -6.51
N GLY A 150 5.88 23.46 -7.06
CA GLY A 150 7.22 22.92 -7.35
C GLY A 150 7.93 22.29 -6.19
N LEU A 151 7.28 22.15 -5.04
CA LEU A 151 7.82 21.49 -3.86
C LEU A 151 7.04 20.22 -3.59
N HIS A 152 7.76 19.11 -3.40
CA HIS A 152 7.19 17.82 -2.99
C HIS A 152 8.11 17.13 -1.99
N PHE A 153 7.53 16.37 -1.06
CA PHE A 153 8.29 15.63 -0.05
C PHE A 153 7.91 14.16 -0.10
N VAL A 154 8.93 13.31 -0.01
CA VAL A 154 8.78 11.86 0.03
C VAL A 154 9.70 11.27 1.09
N VAL A 155 9.53 9.99 1.38
CA VAL A 155 10.38 9.26 2.31
C VAL A 155 11.19 8.22 1.55
N ARG A 156 12.50 8.19 1.75
CA ARG A 156 13.40 7.16 1.23
C ARG A 156 13.72 6.14 2.32
N LEU A 157 13.66 4.87 1.98
CA LEU A 157 14.15 3.77 2.82
C LEU A 157 14.69 2.65 1.94
N GLN A 158 15.95 2.26 2.15
CA GLN A 158 16.60 1.13 1.48
C GLN A 158 16.45 1.12 -0.07
N GLY A 159 16.64 2.29 -0.70
CA GLY A 159 16.54 2.43 -2.17
C GLY A 159 15.10 2.46 -2.71
N ARG A 160 14.10 2.56 -1.84
CA ARG A 160 12.69 2.72 -2.19
C ARG A 160 12.16 4.06 -1.73
N ILE A 161 11.25 4.62 -2.51
CA ILE A 161 10.51 5.85 -2.22
C ILE A 161 9.10 5.49 -1.77
N PHE A 162 8.69 6.11 -0.67
CA PHE A 162 7.38 6.01 -0.06
C PHE A 162 6.69 7.37 -0.13
N ASP A 163 5.50 7.35 -0.72
CA ASP A 163 4.64 8.50 -0.99
C ASP A 163 3.18 8.00 -1.09
N ALA A 164 2.20 8.91 -1.08
CA ALA A 164 0.78 8.58 -1.25
C ALA A 164 0.50 7.81 -2.56
N TYR A 165 1.34 8.01 -3.58
CA TYR A 165 1.20 7.40 -4.91
C TYR A 165 1.91 6.06 -5.07
N THR A 166 2.89 5.74 -4.22
CA THR A 166 3.66 4.49 -4.32
C THR A 166 3.02 3.33 -3.56
N GLY A 167 2.07 3.66 -2.68
CA GLY A 167 1.52 2.72 -1.73
C GLY A 167 2.55 2.29 -0.66
N PRO A 168 2.11 1.40 0.24
CA PRO A 168 2.87 1.01 1.43
C PRO A 168 4.08 0.13 1.17
N ALA A 169 4.16 -0.51 0.00
CA ALA A 169 5.38 -1.20 -0.40
C ALA A 169 6.47 -0.18 -0.82
N GLY A 170 6.09 1.00 -1.28
CA GLY A 170 7.01 1.93 -1.93
C GLY A 170 7.43 1.47 -3.33
N LEU A 171 8.07 2.37 -4.09
CA LEU A 171 8.64 2.08 -5.41
C LEU A 171 10.17 2.11 -5.36
N PRO A 172 10.88 1.31 -6.17
CA PRO A 172 12.30 1.54 -6.42
C PRO A 172 12.54 2.99 -6.83
N GLU A 173 13.58 3.62 -6.29
CA GLU A 173 13.85 5.05 -6.48
C GLU A 173 13.96 5.43 -7.96
N GLU A 174 14.67 4.65 -8.76
CA GLU A 174 14.77 4.91 -10.21
C GLU A 174 13.41 4.87 -10.91
N GLU A 175 12.54 3.94 -10.51
CA GLU A 175 11.21 3.82 -11.07
C GLU A 175 10.33 5.01 -10.64
N TYR A 176 10.44 5.43 -9.39
CA TYR A 176 9.76 6.62 -8.88
C TYR A 176 10.15 7.85 -9.71
N VAL A 177 11.45 8.09 -9.91
CA VAL A 177 11.96 9.23 -10.68
C VAL A 177 11.51 9.18 -12.13
N ARG A 178 11.50 8.01 -12.78
CA ARG A 178 11.01 7.86 -14.16
C ARG A 178 9.53 8.20 -14.32
N ARG A 179 8.73 8.03 -13.26
CA ARG A 179 7.29 8.33 -13.24
C ARG A 179 7.01 9.81 -12.95
N LEU A 180 8.00 10.59 -12.53
CA LEU A 180 7.85 12.02 -12.31
C LEU A 180 7.91 12.78 -13.62
N ILE A 181 6.89 13.60 -13.87
CA ILE A 181 6.76 14.38 -15.09
C ILE A 181 6.85 15.86 -14.75
N PRO A 182 8.05 16.47 -14.74
CA PRO A 182 8.20 17.90 -14.56
C PRO A 182 7.60 18.65 -15.76
N TYR A 183 7.05 19.83 -15.52
CA TYR A 183 6.61 20.71 -16.61
C TYR A 183 7.78 20.99 -17.57
N PRO A 184 7.55 21.09 -18.90
CA PRO A 184 8.62 21.35 -19.87
C PRO A 184 9.48 22.56 -19.50
N GLY A 185 10.80 22.40 -19.60
CA GLY A 185 11.78 23.42 -19.23
C GLY A 185 12.10 23.52 -17.73
N MET A 186 11.45 22.72 -16.88
CA MET A 186 11.79 22.63 -15.46
C MET A 186 12.80 21.52 -15.20
N LYS A 187 13.76 21.77 -14.31
CA LYS A 187 14.69 20.77 -13.78
C LYS A 187 14.20 20.29 -12.42
N LEU A 188 14.12 18.97 -12.26
CA LEU A 188 13.88 18.34 -10.95
C LEU A 188 15.21 18.22 -10.19
N VAL A 189 15.22 18.69 -8.95
CA VAL A 189 16.30 18.51 -7.99
C VAL A 189 15.77 17.71 -6.81
N MET A 190 16.52 16.70 -6.37
CA MET A 190 16.17 15.83 -5.24
C MET A 190 17.27 15.90 -4.20
N GLU A 191 16.92 16.17 -2.95
CA GLU A 191 17.87 16.38 -1.86
C GLU A 191 17.40 15.65 -0.61
N THR A 192 18.31 14.98 0.10
CA THR A 192 18.04 14.52 1.47
C THR A 192 17.95 15.74 2.39
N VAL A 193 16.94 15.76 3.28
CA VAL A 193 16.78 16.81 4.29
C VAL A 193 16.53 16.19 5.67
N ASP A 194 16.98 16.85 6.73
CA ASP A 194 16.84 16.33 8.10
C ASP A 194 15.41 16.43 8.66
N SER A 195 14.62 17.38 8.15
CA SER A 195 13.25 17.64 8.60
C SER A 195 12.42 18.40 7.56
N ILE A 196 11.09 18.39 7.74
CA ILE A 196 10.07 19.04 6.88
C ILE A 196 8.94 19.66 7.71
#